data_AF-A0A1W7MCS0-F1
#
_entry.id   AF-A0A1W7MCS0-F1
#
_cell.length_a   1.000
_cell.length_b   1.000
_cell.length_c   1.000
_cell.angle_alpha   90.00
_cell.angle_beta   90.00
_cell.angle_gamma   90.00
#
_symmetry.space_group_name_H-M   'P 1'
#
loop_
_entity.id
_entity.type
_entity.pdbx_description
1 polymer ?
#
loop_
_entity_poly.entity_id
_entity_poly.type
_entity_poly.pdbx_seq_one_letter_code
_entity_poly.pdbx_strand_id
1 'polypeptide(L)'
;MAKSTAKGTTAAADVAETVTEAVEEAAAAAETGKSRFSKAVEDAKASAEKLKGEAMERGAAYKATVTEKAGDWSEDAKLYAGQAKEKAISLATDGKSKASDALTVLGKTISDTAGTIDEKLGVQYGDYARSAARSIQETAAKLESKDVSELGNDVKEFVRKSPATAIGIAAVAGFLLARLVRGSGDGDA
;
A
#
# COMPACT_ATOMS: atom_id res chain seq x y z
N MET A 1 -27.83 25.45 36.03
CA MET A 1 -27.70 26.59 35.11
C MET A 1 -26.29 27.18 35.27
N ALA A 2 -25.51 27.24 34.17
CA ALA A 2 -24.21 27.95 33.98
C ALA A 2 -22.99 27.48 34.83
N LYS A 3 -21.73 27.37 34.38
CA LYS A 3 -20.98 27.67 33.14
C LYS A 3 -19.53 27.12 33.27
N SER A 4 -18.80 27.02 32.14
CA SER A 4 -17.32 27.06 31.99
C SER A 4 -16.59 25.70 31.97
N THR A 5 -15.70 25.34 31.03
CA THR A 5 -14.95 26.15 30.03
C THR A 5 -14.49 25.24 28.86
N ALA A 6 -14.79 25.63 27.63
CA ALA A 6 -14.22 25.03 26.41
C ALA A 6 -12.81 25.59 26.17
N LYS A 7 -11.79 24.72 26.15
CA LYS A 7 -10.41 25.05 25.78
C LYS A 7 -9.96 24.09 24.68
N GLY A 8 -10.30 24.40 23.43
CA GLY A 8 -9.87 23.59 22.29
C GLY A 8 -10.07 24.23 20.91
N THR A 9 -10.93 25.25 20.80
CA THR A 9 -11.36 25.75 19.48
C THR A 9 -10.35 26.65 18.76
N THR A 10 -9.31 27.14 19.43
CA THR A 10 -8.32 28.05 18.80
C THR A 10 -7.20 27.34 18.03
N ALA A 11 -7.01 26.02 18.19
CA ALA A 11 -5.99 25.28 17.44
C ALA A 11 -6.50 24.76 16.07
N ALA A 12 -7.82 24.61 15.90
CA ALA A 12 -8.40 24.04 14.68
C ALA A 12 -8.68 25.07 13.57
N ALA A 13 -8.62 26.37 13.89
CA ALA A 13 -8.82 27.46 12.93
C ALA A 13 -7.48 27.87 12.28
N ASP A 14 -6.40 27.92 13.06
CA ASP A 14 -5.03 28.19 12.60
C ASP A 14 -4.49 27.10 11.65
N VAL A 15 -4.95 25.87 11.85
CA VAL A 15 -4.64 24.69 11.00
C VAL A 15 -5.44 24.70 9.69
N ALA A 16 -6.58 25.39 9.62
CA ALA A 16 -7.38 25.46 8.40
C ALA A 16 -6.83 26.50 7.41
N GLU A 17 -6.34 27.64 7.92
CA GLU A 17 -5.73 28.72 7.12
C GLU A 17 -4.39 28.28 6.50
N THR A 18 -3.55 27.60 7.29
CA THR A 18 -2.28 26.99 6.85
C THR A 18 -2.46 25.88 5.81
N VAL A 19 -3.60 25.19 5.80
CA VAL A 19 -3.91 24.14 4.81
C VAL A 19 -4.35 24.73 3.47
N THR A 20 -5.03 25.87 3.44
CA THR A 20 -5.39 26.54 2.19
C THR A 20 -4.20 27.15 1.46
N GLU A 21 -3.26 27.79 2.16
CA GLU A 21 -2.02 28.29 1.54
C GLU A 21 -1.14 27.12 1.03
N ALA A 22 -1.10 26.00 1.76
CA ALA A 22 -0.38 24.80 1.34
C ALA A 22 -0.97 24.12 0.08
N VAL A 23 -2.28 24.27 -0.16
CA VAL A 23 -2.96 23.71 -1.34
C VAL A 23 -2.68 24.54 -2.60
N GLU A 24 -2.54 25.86 -2.46
CA GLU A 24 -2.16 26.76 -3.56
C GLU A 24 -0.67 26.59 -3.93
N GLU A 25 0.19 26.41 -2.92
CA GLU A 25 1.62 26.12 -3.10
C GLU A 25 1.86 24.70 -3.66
N ALA A 26 1.03 23.72 -3.30
CA ALA A 26 1.05 22.37 -3.86
C ALA A 26 0.62 22.32 -5.33
N ALA A 27 -0.28 23.20 -5.78
CA ALA A 27 -0.68 23.30 -7.19
C ALA A 27 0.44 23.88 -8.08
N ALA A 28 1.18 24.87 -7.59
CA ALA A 28 2.36 25.41 -8.26
C ALA A 28 3.57 24.44 -8.19
N ALA A 29 3.72 23.71 -7.08
CA ALA A 29 4.70 22.64 -6.93
C ALA A 29 4.37 21.41 -7.79
N ALA A 30 3.11 21.18 -8.16
CA ALA A 30 2.71 20.09 -9.03
C ALA A 30 3.15 20.29 -10.50
N GLU A 31 3.12 21.51 -11.04
CA GLU A 31 3.64 21.81 -12.39
C GLU A 31 5.17 21.73 -12.45
N THR A 32 5.84 22.30 -11.45
CA THR A 32 7.31 22.21 -11.32
C THR A 32 7.74 20.77 -11.03
N GLY A 33 6.95 20.04 -10.24
CA GLY A 33 7.12 18.64 -9.87
C GLY A 33 6.96 17.69 -11.06
N LYS A 34 6.02 17.93 -11.97
CA LYS A 34 5.90 17.15 -13.22
C LYS A 34 7.17 17.24 -14.07
N SER A 35 7.75 18.43 -14.23
CA SER A 35 9.00 18.61 -14.99
C SER A 35 10.20 17.92 -14.32
N ARG A 36 10.33 18.04 -12.99
CA ARG A 36 11.40 17.37 -12.23
C ARG A 36 11.22 15.86 -12.15
N PHE A 37 9.98 15.39 -12.04
CA PHE A 37 9.61 13.99 -12.07
C PHE A 37 9.86 13.39 -13.45
N SER A 38 9.50 14.07 -14.54
CA SER A 38 9.80 13.61 -15.90
C SER A 38 11.30 13.48 -16.13
N LYS A 39 12.11 14.44 -15.65
CA LYS A 39 13.58 14.31 -15.66
C LYS A 39 14.08 13.15 -14.79
N ALA A 40 13.56 13.01 -13.57
CA ALA A 40 13.92 11.90 -12.70
C ALA A 40 13.50 10.54 -13.28
N VAL A 41 12.41 10.48 -14.05
CA VAL A 41 11.94 9.28 -14.75
C VAL A 41 12.83 8.97 -15.96
N GLU A 42 13.28 9.97 -16.70
CA GLU A 42 14.28 9.81 -17.78
C GLU A 42 15.62 9.31 -17.22
N ASP A 43 16.14 9.94 -16.16
CA ASP A 43 17.36 9.53 -15.47
C ASP A 43 17.22 8.14 -14.82
N ALA A 44 16.04 7.84 -14.25
CA ALA A 44 15.73 6.52 -13.70
C ALA A 44 15.62 5.46 -14.81
N LYS A 45 15.12 5.82 -16.00
CA LYS A 45 15.05 4.91 -17.15
C LYS A 45 16.45 4.63 -17.71
N ALA A 46 17.30 5.65 -17.83
CA ALA A 46 18.70 5.49 -18.21
C ALA A 46 19.49 4.67 -17.17
N SER A 47 19.20 4.87 -15.89
CA SER A 47 19.78 4.08 -14.79
C SER A 47 19.26 2.64 -14.78
N ALA A 48 17.97 2.43 -15.07
CA ALA A 48 17.36 1.11 -15.18
C ALA A 48 17.89 0.33 -16.38
N GLU A 49 18.18 0.98 -17.51
CA GLU A 49 18.82 0.34 -18.67
C GLU A 49 20.24 -0.16 -18.32
N LYS A 50 21.04 0.63 -17.60
CA LYS A 50 22.36 0.20 -17.10
C LYS A 50 22.26 -0.93 -16.08
N LEU A 51 21.36 -0.79 -15.11
CA LEU A 51 21.13 -1.82 -14.09
C LEU A 51 20.61 -3.11 -14.70
N LYS A 52 19.77 -3.03 -15.73
CA LYS A 52 19.23 -4.18 -16.46
C LYS A 52 20.34 -4.96 -17.17
N GLY A 53 21.32 -4.27 -17.77
CA GLY A 53 22.52 -4.90 -18.34
C GLY A 53 23.30 -5.70 -17.30
N GLU A 54 23.66 -5.07 -16.18
CA GLU A 54 24.39 -5.73 -15.10
C GLU A 54 23.57 -6.82 -14.38
N ALA A 55 22.26 -6.62 -14.23
CA ALA A 55 21.35 -7.59 -13.62
C ALA A 55 21.10 -8.79 -14.54
N MET A 56 21.13 -8.63 -15.86
CA MET A 56 21.10 -9.77 -16.78
C MET A 56 22.38 -10.59 -16.70
N GLU A 57 23.54 -9.92 -16.61
CA GLU A 57 24.83 -10.60 -16.53
C GLU A 57 24.99 -11.37 -15.20
N ARG A 58 24.71 -10.71 -14.07
CA ARG A 58 24.70 -11.36 -12.74
C ARG A 58 23.55 -12.36 -12.60
N GLY A 59 22.39 -12.04 -13.18
CA GLY A 59 21.22 -12.90 -13.18
C GLY A 59 21.43 -14.19 -13.98
N ALA A 60 22.22 -14.15 -15.06
CA ALA A 60 22.59 -15.35 -15.81
C ALA A 60 23.51 -16.27 -14.98
N ALA A 61 24.53 -15.71 -14.33
CA ALA A 61 25.41 -16.46 -13.44
C ALA A 61 24.63 -17.05 -12.25
N TYR A 62 23.76 -16.25 -11.64
CA TYR A 62 22.92 -16.70 -10.53
C TYR A 62 21.88 -17.74 -10.96
N LYS A 63 21.28 -17.60 -12.15
CA LYS A 63 20.34 -18.59 -12.70
C LYS A 63 20.99 -19.95 -12.89
N ALA A 64 22.25 -20.00 -13.32
CA ALA A 64 22.98 -21.27 -13.44
C ALA A 64 23.15 -21.95 -12.07
N THR A 65 23.62 -21.21 -11.06
CA THR A 65 23.79 -21.73 -9.68
C THR A 65 22.46 -22.10 -9.02
N VAL A 66 21.41 -21.32 -9.27
CA VAL A 66 20.06 -21.61 -8.77
C VAL A 66 19.49 -22.83 -9.46
N THR A 67 19.69 -23.02 -10.76
CA THR A 67 19.16 -24.21 -11.47
C THR A 67 19.82 -25.49 -10.95
N GLU A 68 21.12 -25.43 -10.64
CA GLU A 68 21.87 -26.53 -10.02
C GLU A 68 21.34 -26.87 -8.61
N LYS A 69 21.14 -25.87 -7.74
CA LYS A 69 20.65 -26.08 -6.37
C LYS A 69 19.13 -26.25 -6.26
N ALA A 70 18.38 -25.83 -7.27
CA ALA A 70 16.92 -25.92 -7.30
C ALA A 70 16.43 -27.36 -7.44
N GLY A 71 17.23 -28.26 -8.01
CA GLY A 71 16.92 -29.69 -8.04
C GLY A 71 16.69 -30.22 -6.63
N ASP A 72 17.70 -30.06 -5.76
CA ASP A 72 17.69 -30.52 -4.37
C ASP A 72 16.64 -29.79 -3.53
N TRP A 73 16.50 -28.47 -3.74
CA TRP A 73 15.53 -27.68 -2.99
C TRP A 73 14.09 -27.91 -3.43
N SER A 74 13.84 -28.40 -4.65
CA SER A 74 12.46 -28.56 -5.15
C SER A 74 11.68 -29.64 -4.41
N GLU A 75 12.36 -30.66 -3.89
CA GLU A 75 11.74 -31.74 -3.12
C GLU A 75 11.41 -31.28 -1.69
N ASP A 76 12.38 -30.69 -1.00
CA ASP A 76 12.18 -30.11 0.34
C ASP A 76 11.18 -28.94 0.31
N ALA A 77 11.24 -28.10 -0.73
CA ALA A 77 10.32 -26.99 -0.91
C ALA A 77 8.89 -27.46 -1.13
N LYS A 78 8.63 -28.61 -1.79
CA LYS A 78 7.26 -29.13 -1.91
C LYS A 78 6.71 -29.56 -0.56
N LEU A 79 7.53 -30.21 0.28
CA LEU A 79 7.13 -30.65 1.61
C LEU A 79 6.84 -29.45 2.53
N TYR A 80 7.75 -28.48 2.54
CA TYR A 80 7.61 -27.24 3.31
C TYR A 80 6.49 -26.36 2.77
N ALA A 81 6.32 -26.26 1.45
CA ALA A 81 5.27 -25.47 0.83
C ALA A 81 3.87 -26.01 1.17
N GLY A 82 3.70 -27.33 1.32
CA GLY A 82 2.44 -27.91 1.78
C GLY A 82 2.04 -27.38 3.17
N GLN A 83 2.95 -27.49 4.14
CA GLN A 83 2.72 -27.03 5.52
C GLN A 83 2.61 -25.50 5.63
N ALA A 84 3.45 -24.78 4.89
CA ALA A 84 3.42 -23.33 4.85
C ALA A 84 2.14 -22.82 4.17
N LYS A 85 1.64 -23.49 3.13
CA LYS A 85 0.40 -23.13 2.46
C LYS A 85 -0.80 -23.25 3.40
N GLU A 86 -0.89 -24.33 4.17
CA GLU A 86 -1.99 -24.51 5.13
C GLU A 86 -2.00 -23.40 6.19
N LYS A 87 -0.85 -23.11 6.79
CA LYS A 87 -0.70 -22.02 7.76
C LYS A 87 -0.94 -20.65 7.12
N ALA A 88 -0.45 -20.42 5.91
CA ALA A 88 -0.64 -19.17 5.19
C ALA A 88 -2.11 -18.94 4.82
N ILE A 89 -2.85 -19.98 4.41
CA ILE A 89 -4.29 -19.88 4.13
C ILE A 89 -5.04 -19.52 5.42
N SER A 90 -4.75 -20.19 6.54
CA SER A 90 -5.36 -19.86 7.82
C SER A 90 -5.07 -18.41 8.24
N LEU A 91 -3.81 -17.98 8.18
CA LEU A 91 -3.42 -16.61 8.52
C LEU A 91 -3.99 -15.58 7.55
N ALA A 92 -4.10 -15.92 6.27
CA ALA A 92 -4.70 -15.04 5.28
C ALA A 92 -6.21 -14.90 5.49
N THR A 93 -6.93 -15.95 5.89
CA THR A 93 -8.36 -15.87 6.25
C THR A 93 -8.57 -14.99 7.48
N ASP A 94 -7.76 -15.17 8.52
CA ASP A 94 -7.82 -14.34 9.72
C ASP A 94 -7.44 -12.88 9.44
N GLY A 95 -6.37 -12.68 8.66
CA GLY A 95 -5.90 -11.37 8.24
C GLY A 95 -6.90 -10.64 7.35
N LYS A 96 -7.57 -11.38 6.45
CA LYS A 96 -8.66 -10.88 5.60
C LYS A 96 -9.80 -10.37 6.46
N SER A 97 -10.32 -11.15 7.41
CA SER A 97 -11.41 -10.72 8.29
C SER A 97 -11.02 -9.48 9.10
N LYS A 98 -9.83 -9.48 9.73
CA LYS A 98 -9.35 -8.31 10.48
C LYS A 98 -9.13 -7.08 9.61
N ALA A 99 -8.64 -7.25 8.38
CA ALA A 99 -8.46 -6.18 7.43
C ALA A 99 -9.81 -5.64 6.94
N SER A 100 -10.78 -6.51 6.60
CA SER A 100 -12.15 -6.11 6.24
C SER A 100 -12.80 -5.30 7.36
N ASP A 101 -12.67 -5.75 8.61
CA ASP A 101 -13.19 -5.03 9.78
C ASP A 101 -12.52 -3.68 9.96
N ALA A 102 -11.18 -3.63 9.87
CA ALA A 102 -10.44 -2.39 9.98
C ALA A 102 -10.79 -1.40 8.85
N LEU A 103 -10.94 -1.86 7.62
CA LEU A 103 -11.36 -1.06 6.47
C LEU A 103 -12.81 -0.57 6.62
N THR A 104 -13.70 -1.39 7.16
CA THR A 104 -15.09 -1.02 7.44
C THR A 104 -15.16 0.07 8.51
N VAL A 105 -14.41 -0.10 9.61
CA VAL A 105 -14.29 0.89 10.68
C VAL A 105 -13.70 2.18 10.14
N LEU A 106 -12.60 2.11 9.38
CA LEU A 106 -11.96 3.27 8.76
C LEU A 106 -12.91 4.02 7.81
N GLY A 107 -13.58 3.30 6.91
CA GLY A 107 -14.53 3.88 5.97
C GLY A 107 -15.69 4.57 6.69
N LYS A 108 -16.19 3.98 7.78
CA LYS A 108 -17.22 4.59 8.63
C LYS A 108 -16.69 5.85 9.32
N THR A 109 -15.53 5.81 9.96
CA THR A 109 -14.93 6.97 10.62
C THR A 109 -14.70 8.13 9.65
N ILE A 110 -14.21 7.85 8.43
CA ILE A 110 -14.02 8.88 7.39
C ILE A 110 -15.38 9.45 6.95
N SER A 111 -16.39 8.60 6.74
CA SER A 111 -17.74 9.03 6.37
C SER A 111 -18.39 9.88 7.47
N ASP A 112 -18.23 9.50 8.74
CA ASP A 112 -18.77 10.22 9.89
C ASP A 112 -18.05 11.57 10.08
N THR A 113 -16.76 11.65 9.75
CA THR A 113 -15.96 12.89 9.79
C THR A 113 -16.21 13.79 8.57
N ALA A 114 -16.73 13.24 7.47
CA ALA A 114 -17.01 14.01 6.25
C ALA A 114 -18.07 15.11 6.47
N GLY A 115 -19.03 14.92 7.39
CA GLY A 115 -19.98 15.98 7.77
C GLY A 115 -19.30 17.20 8.40
N THR A 116 -18.30 16.97 9.25
CA THR A 116 -17.50 18.02 9.90
C THR A 116 -16.54 18.70 8.92
N ILE A 117 -16.11 17.99 7.88
CA ILE A 117 -15.27 18.52 6.78
C ILE A 117 -16.11 19.42 5.86
N ASP A 118 -17.36 19.03 5.58
CA ASP A 118 -18.33 19.83 4.81
C ASP A 118 -18.52 21.22 5.42
N GLU A 119 -18.66 21.27 6.75
CA GLU A 119 -18.88 22.51 7.53
C GLU A 119 -17.63 23.40 7.63
N LYS A 120 -16.42 22.83 7.57
CA LYS A 120 -15.16 23.58 7.81
C LYS A 120 -14.35 23.88 6.56
N LEU A 121 -14.45 23.06 5.53
CA LEU A 121 -13.60 23.12 4.32
C LEU A 121 -14.44 23.25 3.04
N GLY A 122 -15.76 23.07 3.11
CA GLY A 122 -16.68 23.19 1.99
C GLY A 122 -16.97 21.87 1.27
N VAL A 123 -18.09 21.83 0.54
CA VAL A 123 -18.71 20.61 0.00
C VAL A 123 -17.78 19.76 -0.87
N GLN A 124 -16.87 20.40 -1.61
CA GLN A 124 -15.96 19.69 -2.51
C GLN A 124 -14.92 18.81 -1.79
N TYR A 125 -14.53 19.15 -0.56
CA TYR A 125 -13.60 18.33 0.23
C TYR A 125 -14.33 17.20 0.97
N GLY A 126 -15.58 17.43 1.35
CA GLY A 126 -16.48 16.40 1.89
C GLY A 126 -16.79 15.30 0.86
N ASP A 127 -16.97 15.67 -0.41
CA ASP A 127 -17.24 14.74 -1.49
C ASP A 127 -16.06 13.80 -1.80
N TYR A 128 -14.82 14.28 -1.72
CA TYR A 128 -13.63 13.44 -1.84
C TYR A 128 -13.49 12.44 -0.69
N ALA A 129 -13.76 12.88 0.54
CA ALA A 129 -13.78 11.99 1.69
C ALA A 129 -14.88 10.92 1.54
N ARG A 130 -16.05 11.31 1.02
CA ARG A 130 -17.19 10.41 0.79
C ARG A 130 -16.93 9.44 -0.37
N SER A 131 -16.24 9.86 -1.44
CA SER A 131 -15.85 8.96 -2.54
C SER A 131 -14.78 7.97 -2.11
N ALA A 132 -13.77 8.42 -1.38
CA ALA A 132 -12.74 7.54 -0.82
C ALA A 132 -13.35 6.54 0.17
N ALA A 133 -14.24 7.00 1.06
CA ALA A 133 -14.97 6.12 1.98
C ALA A 133 -15.80 5.07 1.23
N ARG A 134 -16.50 5.43 0.16
CA ARG A 134 -17.23 4.46 -0.69
C ARG A 134 -16.29 3.44 -1.31
N SER A 135 -15.17 3.86 -1.88
CA SER A 135 -14.19 2.93 -2.46
C SER A 135 -13.59 1.99 -1.43
N ILE A 136 -13.32 2.48 -0.21
CA ILE A 136 -12.84 1.66 0.91
C ILE A 136 -13.90 0.65 1.34
N GLN A 137 -15.16 1.08 1.50
CA GLN A 137 -16.29 0.21 1.87
C GLN A 137 -16.56 -0.86 0.79
N GLU A 138 -16.52 -0.48 -0.48
CA GLU A 138 -16.70 -1.41 -1.59
C GLU A 138 -15.54 -2.41 -1.67
N THR A 139 -14.32 -1.98 -1.35
CA THR A 139 -13.16 -2.87 -1.26
C THR A 139 -13.27 -3.82 -0.07
N ALA A 140 -13.73 -3.35 1.10
CA ALA A 140 -13.97 -4.19 2.26
C ALA A 140 -15.05 -5.24 1.97
N ALA A 141 -16.14 -4.85 1.32
CA ALA A 141 -17.22 -5.77 0.93
C ALA A 141 -16.75 -6.82 -0.09
N LYS A 142 -15.99 -6.39 -1.11
CA LYS A 142 -15.39 -7.31 -2.11
C LYS A 142 -14.38 -8.26 -1.47
N LEU A 143 -13.59 -7.75 -0.53
CA LEU A 143 -12.65 -8.55 0.23
C LEU A 143 -13.43 -9.61 1.00
N GLU A 144 -14.42 -9.21 1.81
CA GLU A 144 -15.27 -10.13 2.58
C GLU A 144 -15.94 -11.20 1.71
N SER A 145 -16.49 -10.84 0.56
CA SER A 145 -17.23 -11.77 -0.31
C SER A 145 -16.37 -12.80 -1.03
N LYS A 146 -15.04 -12.60 -1.14
CA LYS A 146 -14.16 -13.50 -1.88
C LYS A 146 -13.48 -14.52 -0.96
N ASP A 147 -13.48 -15.79 -1.35
CA ASP A 147 -12.75 -16.81 -0.62
C ASP A 147 -11.24 -16.73 -0.86
N VAL A 148 -10.45 -16.93 0.20
CA VAL A 148 -8.97 -16.92 0.14
C VAL A 148 -8.45 -18.00 -0.81
N SER A 149 -9.13 -19.14 -0.90
CA SER A 149 -8.80 -20.22 -1.83
C SER A 149 -9.01 -19.85 -3.30
N GLU A 150 -10.09 -19.11 -3.61
CA GLU A 150 -10.34 -18.62 -4.96
C GLU A 150 -9.32 -17.53 -5.34
N LEU A 151 -9.03 -16.62 -4.41
CA LEU A 151 -7.99 -15.61 -4.58
C LEU A 151 -6.62 -16.23 -4.85
N GLY A 152 -6.29 -17.32 -4.18
CA GLY A 152 -5.05 -18.07 -4.41
C GLY A 152 -4.94 -18.61 -5.84
N ASN A 153 -6.04 -19.05 -6.43
CA ASN A 153 -6.07 -19.52 -7.82
C ASN A 153 -5.93 -18.36 -8.82
N ASP A 154 -6.62 -17.24 -8.59
CA ASP A 154 -6.50 -16.03 -9.41
C ASP A 154 -5.07 -15.48 -9.38
N VAL A 155 -4.46 -15.42 -8.19
CA VAL A 155 -3.06 -14.99 -8.00
C VAL A 155 -2.11 -15.93 -8.73
N LYS A 156 -2.33 -17.25 -8.66
CA LYS A 156 -1.52 -18.23 -9.39
C LYS A 156 -1.60 -18.03 -10.89
N GLU A 157 -2.80 -17.76 -11.43
CA GLU A 157 -3.01 -17.47 -12.85
C GLU A 157 -2.31 -16.15 -13.25
N PHE A 158 -2.39 -15.12 -12.42
CA PHE A 158 -1.73 -13.83 -12.63
C PHE A 158 -0.19 -13.96 -12.66
N VAL A 159 0.39 -14.70 -11.70
CA VAL A 159 1.83 -14.98 -11.66
C VAL A 159 2.26 -15.75 -12.91
N ARG A 160 1.45 -16.73 -13.36
CA ARG A 160 1.73 -17.49 -14.58
C ARG A 160 1.67 -16.63 -15.83
N LYS A 161 0.72 -15.68 -15.89
CA LYS A 161 0.53 -14.78 -17.03
C LYS A 161 1.61 -13.70 -17.10
N SER A 162 2.04 -13.20 -15.95
CA SER A 162 2.92 -12.03 -15.85
C SER A 162 3.94 -12.21 -14.71
N PRO A 163 4.97 -13.07 -14.88
CA PRO A 163 5.94 -13.35 -13.83
C PRO A 163 6.76 -12.11 -13.41
N ALA A 164 7.10 -11.23 -14.36
CA ALA A 164 7.86 -10.02 -14.08
C ALA A 164 7.07 -9.03 -13.19
N THR A 165 5.79 -8.81 -13.49
CA THR A 165 4.91 -7.94 -12.70
C THR A 165 4.75 -8.48 -11.29
N ALA A 166 4.56 -9.79 -11.15
CA ALA A 166 4.46 -10.43 -9.85
C ALA A 166 5.74 -10.23 -9.00
N ILE A 167 6.92 -10.42 -9.58
CA ILE A 167 8.20 -10.19 -8.89
C ILE A 167 8.34 -8.72 -8.48
N GLY A 168 7.96 -7.78 -9.35
CA GLY A 168 7.97 -6.35 -9.04
C GLY A 168 7.06 -6.00 -7.85
N ILE A 169 5.83 -6.49 -7.85
CA ILE A 169 4.88 -6.30 -6.75
C ILE A 169 5.42 -6.92 -5.45
N ALA A 170 5.95 -8.14 -5.51
CA ALA A 170 6.51 -8.82 -4.36
C ALA A 170 7.70 -8.06 -3.75
N ALA A 171 8.57 -7.47 -4.58
CA ALA A 171 9.70 -6.67 -4.13
C ALA A 171 9.23 -5.41 -3.38
N VAL A 172 8.22 -4.71 -3.92
CA VAL A 172 7.67 -3.50 -3.27
C VAL A 172 6.94 -3.87 -1.98
N ALA A 173 6.05 -4.86 -2.01
CA ALA A 173 5.31 -5.31 -0.82
C ALA A 173 6.27 -5.81 0.27
N GLY A 174 7.28 -6.61 -0.11
CA GLY A 174 8.32 -7.08 0.79
C GLY A 174 9.14 -5.94 1.40
N PHE A 175 9.51 -4.93 0.60
CA PHE A 175 10.19 -3.74 1.11
C PHE A 175 9.33 -2.97 2.12
N LEU A 176 8.04 -2.79 1.86
CA LEU A 176 7.13 -2.10 2.79
C LEU A 176 6.99 -2.86 4.11
N LEU A 177 6.85 -4.19 4.05
CA LEU A 177 6.82 -5.03 5.24
C LEU A 177 8.14 -4.96 6.00
N ALA A 178 9.28 -5.03 5.32
CA ALA A 178 10.60 -4.88 5.92
C ALA A 178 10.78 -3.50 6.56
N ARG A 179 10.30 -2.44 5.90
CA ARG A 179 10.33 -1.06 6.38
C ARG A 179 9.47 -0.85 7.61
N LEU A 180 8.32 -1.54 7.71
CA LEU A 180 7.45 -1.53 8.88
C LEU A 180 8.12 -2.21 10.08
N VAL A 181 8.65 -3.42 9.88
CA VAL A 181 9.35 -4.16 10.94
C VAL A 181 10.61 -3.42 11.41
N ARG A 182 11.39 -2.84 10.49
CA ARG A 182 12.57 -2.01 10.79
C ARG A 182 12.18 -0.70 11.47
N GLY A 183 11.09 -0.08 11.03
CA GLY A 183 10.61 1.21 11.55
C GLY A 183 10.11 1.15 12.99
N SER A 184 9.80 -0.04 13.51
CA SER A 184 9.48 -0.25 14.93
C SER A 184 10.71 -0.42 15.83
N GLY A 185 11.93 -0.45 15.28
CA GLY A 185 13.19 -0.64 16.02
C GLY A 185 14.01 0.64 16.27
N ASP A 186 13.61 1.78 15.71
CA ASP A 186 14.34 3.06 15.83
C ASP A 186 13.54 4.08 16.65
N GLY A 187 13.11 3.67 17.84
CA GLY A 187 12.52 4.53 18.86
C GLY A 187 13.12 4.20 20.21
N ASP A 188 14.38 4.60 20.42
CA ASP A 188 15.07 4.86 21.70
C ASP A 188 16.61 4.66 21.51
N ALA A 189 17.29 5.72 21.06
CA ALA A 189 18.71 6.00 21.28
C ALA A 189 18.99 7.48 21.03
#